data_AF-A0A7K0ZP37-F1
#
_entry.id   AF-A0A7K0ZP37-F1
#
_cell.length_a   1.000
_cell.length_b   1.000
_cell.length_c   1.000
_cell.angle_alpha   90.00
_cell.angle_beta   90.00
_cell.angle_gamma   90.00
#
_symmetry.space_group_name_H-M   'P 1'
#
loop_
_entity.id
_entity.type
_entity.pdbx_description
1 polymer ?
#
loop_
_entity_poly.entity_id
_entity_poly.type
_entity_poly.pdbx_seq_one_letter_code
_entity_poly.pdbx_strand_id
1 'polypeptide(L)'
;MTQQHPELEQEQAYILHAYECLEASRVGAMKIRELTSSGPGGTFQARLERNVFDENLVHRLEQLELGNAALVFGRIDRTADTGDEVESFHIGRLAVSDANREPVVVDWRAPVAEPFYRATGREQMGLLRRRHFVVEGPQLLALEDELFGEGHLGVGHDEGLGGEDPRQGLRGYST
;
A
#
# COMPACT_ATOMS: atom_id res chain seq x y z
N MET A 1 -1.34 21.22 -22.17
CA MET A 1 -2.35 20.15 -22.18
C MET A 1 -1.81 19.04 -21.31
N THR A 2 -2.23 18.99 -20.05
CA THR A 2 -1.81 17.96 -19.11
C THR A 2 -2.34 16.64 -19.66
N GLN A 3 -1.48 15.76 -20.17
CA GLN A 3 -1.91 14.41 -20.52
C GLN A 3 -2.38 13.76 -19.22
N GLN A 4 -3.70 13.71 -19.02
CA GLN A 4 -4.27 12.93 -17.94
C GLN A 4 -3.92 11.47 -18.21
N HIS A 5 -3.37 10.80 -17.20
CA HIS A 5 -3.00 9.41 -17.30
C HIS A 5 -4.24 8.57 -17.66
N PRO A 6 -4.18 7.67 -18.65
CA PRO A 6 -5.36 6.94 -19.14
C PRO A 6 -6.04 6.10 -18.05
N GLU A 7 -5.28 5.66 -17.04
CA GLU A 7 -5.78 4.85 -15.91
C GLU A 7 -6.31 5.69 -14.73
N LEU A 8 -6.30 7.02 -14.79
CA LEU A 8 -6.66 7.88 -13.65
C LEU A 8 -8.10 7.65 -13.18
N GLU A 9 -9.05 7.53 -14.09
CA GLU A 9 -10.46 7.28 -13.76
C GLU A 9 -10.67 5.91 -13.09
N GLN A 10 -9.95 4.89 -13.56
CA GLN A 10 -10.01 3.55 -12.98
C GLN A 10 -9.44 3.52 -11.56
N GLU A 11 -8.29 4.16 -11.34
CA GLU A 11 -7.68 4.26 -10.01
C GLU A 11 -8.53 5.12 -9.07
N GLN A 12 -9.15 6.18 -9.57
CA GLN A 12 -10.11 6.99 -8.80
C GLN A 12 -11.31 6.15 -8.35
N ALA A 13 -11.88 5.32 -9.24
CA ALA A 13 -12.98 4.42 -8.89
C ALA A 13 -12.56 3.38 -7.83
N TYR A 14 -11.35 2.84 -7.95
CA TYR A 14 -10.80 1.90 -6.97
C TYR A 14 -10.61 2.56 -5.59
N ILE A 15 -10.07 3.77 -5.54
CA ILE A 15 -9.91 4.52 -4.29
C ILE A 15 -11.26 4.75 -3.63
N LEU A 16 -12.29 5.16 -4.39
CA LEU A 16 -13.63 5.33 -3.84
C LEU A 16 -14.18 4.03 -3.25
N HIS A 17 -14.03 2.91 -3.95
CA HIS A 17 -14.42 1.60 -3.44
C HIS A 17 -13.68 1.24 -2.14
N ALA A 18 -12.38 1.52 -2.05
CA ALA A 18 -11.61 1.30 -0.82
C ALA A 18 -12.15 2.11 0.36
N TYR A 19 -12.57 3.37 0.14
CA TYR A 19 -13.22 4.19 1.16
C TYR A 19 -14.60 3.64 1.56
N GLU A 20 -15.38 3.12 0.61
CA GLU A 20 -16.65 2.46 0.90
C GLU A 20 -16.45 1.21 1.77
N CYS A 21 -15.45 0.38 1.47
CA CYS A 21 -15.10 -0.80 2.26
C CYS A 21 -14.62 -0.44 3.67
N LEU A 22 -13.85 0.63 3.81
CA LEU A 22 -13.42 1.16 5.10
C LEU A 22 -14.63 1.57 5.94
N GLU A 23 -15.54 2.34 5.35
CA GLU A 23 -16.74 2.81 6.03
C GLU A 23 -17.67 1.64 6.40
N ALA A 24 -17.85 0.67 5.51
CA ALA A 24 -18.60 -0.54 5.79
C ALA A 24 -18.00 -1.34 6.96
N SER A 25 -16.67 -1.44 7.03
CA SER A 25 -15.95 -2.08 8.14
C SER A 25 -16.19 -1.34 9.46
N ARG A 26 -16.17 0.01 9.43
CA ARG A 26 -16.42 0.86 10.59
C ARG A 26 -17.85 0.71 11.10
N VAL A 27 -18.84 0.79 10.20
CA VAL A 27 -20.26 0.60 10.52
C VAL A 27 -20.52 -0.81 11.07
N GLY A 28 -19.89 -1.83 10.49
CA GLY A 28 -19.95 -3.21 10.97
C GLY A 28 -19.44 -3.35 12.40
N ALA A 29 -18.25 -2.80 12.69
CA ALA A 29 -17.67 -2.81 14.03
C ALA A 29 -18.54 -2.05 15.05
N MET A 30 -19.09 -0.90 14.68
CA MET A 30 -20.02 -0.13 15.53
C MET A 30 -21.29 -0.91 15.86
N LYS A 31 -21.88 -1.57 14.86
CA LYS A 31 -23.09 -2.38 15.05
C LYS A 31 -22.84 -3.57 15.98
N ILE A 32 -21.70 -4.25 15.83
CA ILE A 32 -21.32 -5.34 16.74
C ILE A 32 -21.19 -4.80 18.17
N ARG A 33 -20.53 -3.65 18.34
CA ARG A 33 -20.39 -3.00 19.65
C ARG A 33 -21.74 -2.70 20.30
N GLU A 34 -22.66 -2.05 19.57
CA GLU A 34 -24.00 -1.70 20.06
C GLU A 34 -24.80 -2.93 20.54
N LEU A 35 -24.72 -4.03 19.78
CA LEU A 35 -25.33 -5.31 20.17
C LEU A 35 -24.71 -5.89 21.46
N THR A 36 -23.39 -5.78 21.61
CA THR A 36 -22.69 -6.29 22.80
C THR A 36 -22.92 -5.43 24.04
N SER A 37 -23.03 -4.11 23.90
CA SER A 37 -23.28 -3.18 25.01
C SER A 37 -24.67 -3.36 25.65
N SER A 38 -25.64 -3.92 24.92
CA SER A 38 -27.07 -3.96 25.30
C SER A 38 -27.51 -5.23 26.06
N GLY A 39 -26.62 -6.19 26.32
CA GLY A 39 -26.99 -7.48 26.93
C GLY A 39 -27.22 -7.41 28.47
N PRO A 40 -28.25 -8.09 29.03
CA PRO A 40 -28.46 -8.16 30.48
C PRO A 40 -27.27 -8.77 31.23
N GLY A 41 -27.18 -8.48 32.53
CA GLY A 41 -26.13 -8.98 33.41
C GLY A 41 -26.03 -10.51 33.44
N GLY A 42 -24.80 -11.00 33.51
CA GLY A 42 -24.45 -12.41 33.74
C GLY A 42 -23.49 -12.56 34.92
N THR A 43 -22.80 -13.70 34.98
CA THR A 43 -21.73 -13.99 35.94
C THR A 43 -20.59 -12.96 35.85
N PHE A 44 -19.71 -12.90 36.85
CA PHE A 44 -18.52 -12.03 36.80
C PHE A 44 -17.66 -12.29 35.55
N GLN A 45 -17.46 -13.57 35.20
CA GLN A 45 -16.73 -13.97 34.00
C GLN A 45 -17.36 -13.40 32.71
N ALA A 46 -18.67 -13.51 32.53
CA ALA A 46 -19.36 -12.99 31.35
C ALA A 46 -19.26 -11.46 31.21
N ARG A 47 -19.12 -10.73 32.34
CA ARG A 47 -18.90 -9.29 32.33
C ARG A 47 -17.47 -8.94 31.94
N LEU A 48 -16.48 -9.69 32.43
CA LEU A 48 -15.08 -9.50 32.07
C LEU A 48 -14.85 -9.77 30.58
N GLU A 49 -15.34 -10.89 30.06
CA GLU A 49 -15.24 -11.24 28.63
C GLU A 49 -15.88 -10.15 27.76
N ARG A 50 -17.03 -9.62 28.18
CA ARG A 50 -17.69 -8.50 27.50
C ARG A 50 -16.84 -7.23 27.49
N ASN A 51 -16.23 -6.87 28.62
CA ASN A 51 -15.39 -5.68 28.71
C ASN A 51 -14.16 -5.79 27.82
N VAL A 52 -13.48 -6.94 27.84
CA VAL A 52 -12.32 -7.20 26.96
C VAL A 52 -12.73 -7.13 25.49
N PHE A 53 -13.91 -7.66 25.15
CA PHE A 53 -14.42 -7.59 23.79
C PHE A 53 -14.77 -6.16 23.37
N ASP A 54 -15.42 -5.37 24.23
CA ASP A 54 -15.71 -3.95 23.96
C ASP A 54 -14.41 -3.14 23.79
N GLU A 55 -13.41 -3.35 24.64
CA GLU A 55 -12.10 -2.71 24.55
C GLU A 55 -11.40 -3.03 23.22
N ASN A 56 -11.41 -4.29 22.80
CA ASN A 56 -10.88 -4.69 21.50
C ASN A 56 -11.62 -4.04 20.32
N LEU A 57 -12.94 -3.88 20.42
CA LEU A 57 -13.73 -3.19 19.40
C LEU A 57 -13.44 -1.68 19.36
N VAL A 58 -13.29 -1.04 20.51
CA VAL A 58 -12.89 0.37 20.61
C VAL A 58 -11.53 0.56 19.96
N HIS A 59 -10.54 -0.26 20.30
CA HIS A 59 -9.23 -0.21 19.67
C HIS A 59 -9.28 -0.47 18.17
N ARG A 60 -10.13 -1.39 17.71
CA ARG A 60 -10.31 -1.60 16.26
C ARG A 60 -10.90 -0.38 15.57
N LEU A 61 -11.87 0.30 16.19
CA LEU A 61 -12.44 1.54 15.64
C LEU A 61 -11.40 2.65 15.59
N GLU A 62 -10.61 2.83 16.65
CA GLU A 62 -9.50 3.79 16.69
C GLU A 62 -8.46 3.53 15.59
N GLN A 63 -8.16 2.27 15.31
CA GLN A 63 -7.26 1.90 14.21
C GLN A 63 -7.84 2.23 12.83
N LEU A 64 -9.17 2.28 12.69
CA LEU A 64 -9.83 2.62 11.43
C LEU A 64 -9.97 4.14 11.22
N GLU A 65 -9.62 4.95 12.22
CA GLU A 65 -9.63 6.41 12.11
C GLU A 65 -8.44 6.91 11.30
N LEU A 66 -8.74 7.42 10.11
CA LEU A 66 -7.75 7.93 9.16
C LEU A 66 -7.46 9.43 9.35
N GLY A 67 -8.34 10.16 10.05
CA GLY A 67 -8.29 11.62 10.14
C GLY A 67 -8.33 12.28 8.76
N ASN A 68 -7.45 13.24 8.52
CA ASN A 68 -7.32 13.94 7.22
C ASN A 68 -6.34 13.25 6.26
N ALA A 69 -5.84 12.08 6.62
CA ALA A 69 -4.84 11.39 5.83
C ALA A 69 -5.53 10.66 4.65
N ALA A 70 -4.90 10.59 3.48
CA ALA A 70 -5.36 9.71 2.41
C ALA A 70 -5.20 8.21 2.77
N LEU A 71 -6.15 7.37 2.35
CA LEU A 71 -6.18 5.94 2.66
C LEU A 71 -5.14 5.19 1.83
N VAL A 72 -5.20 5.38 0.52
CA VAL A 72 -4.35 4.74 -0.49
C VAL A 72 -3.43 5.80 -1.06
N PHE A 73 -2.14 5.50 -1.17
CA PHE A 73 -1.14 6.43 -1.69
C PHE A 73 -0.27 5.83 -2.80
N GLY A 74 -0.46 4.55 -3.12
CA GLY A 74 0.21 3.95 -4.26
C GLY A 74 -0.28 2.55 -4.56
N ARG A 75 0.34 1.95 -5.57
CA ARG A 75 0.11 0.59 -6.02
C ARG A 75 1.44 -0.04 -6.42
N ILE A 76 1.59 -1.33 -6.17
CA ILE A 76 2.68 -2.14 -6.72
C ILE A 76 2.10 -3.24 -7.60
N ASP A 77 2.79 -3.53 -8.69
CA ASP A 77 2.56 -4.72 -9.49
C ASP A 77 3.82 -5.56 -9.44
N ARG A 78 3.70 -6.82 -9.03
CA ARG A 78 4.81 -7.76 -8.89
C ARG A 78 4.53 -9.06 -9.61
N THR A 79 5.57 -9.76 -10.01
CA THR A 79 5.42 -11.15 -10.46
C THR A 79 5.02 -12.02 -9.27
N ALA A 80 4.06 -12.91 -9.48
CA ALA A 80 3.66 -13.90 -8.49
C ALA A 80 4.84 -14.82 -8.13
N ASP A 81 4.86 -15.32 -6.90
CA ASP A 81 5.90 -16.26 -6.45
C ASP A 81 5.78 -17.63 -7.14
N THR A 82 4.62 -17.93 -7.72
CA THR A 82 4.33 -19.19 -8.42
C THR A 82 3.62 -18.90 -9.74
N GLY A 83 4.35 -19.00 -10.85
CA GLY A 83 3.83 -18.78 -12.20
C GLY A 83 4.20 -17.42 -12.78
N ASP A 84 3.71 -17.14 -13.99
CA ASP A 84 3.96 -15.90 -14.73
C ASP A 84 2.83 -14.87 -14.56
N GLU A 85 2.02 -15.01 -13.50
CA GLU A 85 0.92 -14.08 -13.21
C GLU A 85 1.44 -12.80 -12.53
N VAL A 86 0.73 -11.70 -12.74
CA VAL A 86 1.03 -10.41 -12.13
C VAL A 86 0.05 -10.14 -11.01
N GLU A 87 0.57 -9.93 -9.81
CA GLU A 87 -0.21 -9.55 -8.64
C GLU A 87 -0.15 -8.04 -8.45
N SER A 88 -1.32 -7.42 -8.29
CA SER A 88 -1.46 -5.99 -8.04
C SER A 88 -1.92 -5.74 -6.62
N PHE A 89 -1.18 -4.89 -5.90
CA PHE A 89 -1.52 -4.51 -4.52
C PHE A 89 -1.59 -2.99 -4.38
N HIS A 90 -2.76 -2.49 -3.96
CA HIS A 90 -2.92 -1.10 -3.55
C HIS A 90 -2.40 -0.92 -2.14
N ILE A 91 -1.47 0.01 -1.96
CA ILE A 91 -0.76 0.26 -0.72
C ILE A 91 -1.35 1.49 -0.03
N GLY A 92 -1.65 1.33 1.25
CA GLY A 92 -2.29 2.36 2.04
C GLY A 92 -1.90 2.35 3.52
N ARG A 93 -2.50 3.29 4.25
CA ARG A 93 -2.22 3.49 5.68
C ARG A 93 -2.84 2.43 6.59
N LEU A 94 -3.93 1.84 6.12
CA LEU A 94 -4.73 0.85 6.84
C LEU A 94 -5.05 -0.32 5.93
N ALA A 95 -5.04 -1.52 6.49
CA ALA A 95 -5.55 -2.70 5.81
C ALA A 95 -7.09 -2.62 5.71
N VAL A 96 -7.60 -2.74 4.49
CA VAL A 96 -9.04 -2.76 4.20
C VAL A 96 -9.36 -3.99 3.37
N SER A 97 -10.47 -4.64 3.69
CA SER A 97 -10.97 -5.81 2.97
C SER A 97 -12.41 -5.58 2.55
N ASP A 98 -12.81 -6.25 1.47
CA ASP A 98 -14.19 -6.22 0.98
C ASP A 98 -15.12 -7.14 1.81
N ALA A 99 -16.37 -7.27 1.38
CA ALA A 99 -17.34 -8.15 2.03
C ALA A 99 -16.98 -9.66 1.94
N ASN A 100 -16.19 -10.06 0.95
CA ASN A 100 -15.71 -11.43 0.77
C ASN A 100 -14.42 -11.72 1.54
N ARG A 101 -13.87 -10.71 2.25
CA ARG A 101 -12.58 -10.73 2.95
C ARG A 101 -11.38 -10.74 2.01
N GLU A 102 -11.56 -10.29 0.77
CA GLU A 102 -10.47 -10.04 -0.15
C GLU A 102 -9.79 -8.71 0.20
N PRO A 103 -8.45 -8.64 0.21
CA PRO A 103 -7.73 -7.41 0.54
C PRO A 103 -7.91 -6.37 -0.59
N VAL A 104 -8.47 -5.22 -0.23
CA VAL A 104 -8.62 -4.06 -1.12
C VAL A 104 -7.47 -3.07 -0.90
N VAL A 105 -7.02 -2.92 0.34
CA VAL A 105 -5.86 -2.09 0.66
C VAL A 105 -4.92 -2.87 1.57
N VAL A 106 -3.65 -2.88 1.19
CA VAL A 106 -2.57 -3.48 1.98
C VAL A 106 -1.95 -2.39 2.86
N ASP A 107 -1.79 -2.70 4.15
CA ASP A 107 -1.08 -1.82 5.08
C ASP A 107 0.39 -1.71 4.68
N TRP A 108 0.89 -0.48 4.59
CA TRP A 108 2.26 -0.16 4.21
C TRP A 108 3.35 -0.82 5.07
N ARG A 109 3.00 -1.25 6.29
CA ARG A 109 3.91 -1.94 7.20
C ARG A 109 3.99 -3.45 6.93
N ALA A 110 3.13 -3.99 6.08
CA ALA A 110 3.13 -5.40 5.74
C ALA A 110 4.37 -5.75 4.89
N PRO A 111 5.00 -6.93 5.09
CA PRO A 111 6.16 -7.34 4.30
C PRO A 111 5.92 -7.33 2.78
N VAL A 112 4.69 -7.65 2.35
CA VAL A 112 4.33 -7.62 0.92
C VAL A 112 4.39 -6.21 0.31
N ALA A 113 4.28 -5.16 1.13
CA ALA A 113 4.39 -3.76 0.70
C ALA A 113 5.83 -3.24 0.71
N GLU A 114 6.80 -4.00 1.23
CA GLU A 114 8.21 -3.60 1.34
C GLU A 114 8.82 -3.12 0.01
N PRO A 115 8.57 -3.77 -1.15
CA PRO A 115 9.09 -3.31 -2.43
C PRO A 115 8.69 -1.87 -2.78
N PHE A 116 7.54 -1.39 -2.30
CA PHE A 116 7.10 -0.02 -2.54
C PHE A 116 8.14 1.00 -2.08
N TYR A 117 8.84 0.76 -0.96
CA TYR A 117 9.82 1.69 -0.42
C TYR A 117 11.27 1.30 -0.69
N ARG A 118 11.56 0.00 -0.81
CA ARG A 118 12.95 -0.49 -0.88
C ARG A 118 13.40 -0.88 -2.28
N ALA A 119 12.48 -1.17 -3.20
CA ALA A 119 12.87 -1.59 -4.54
C ALA A 119 13.59 -0.46 -5.28
N THR A 120 14.65 -0.84 -5.98
CA THR A 120 15.47 0.02 -6.84
C THR A 120 15.70 -0.67 -8.17
N GLY A 121 16.18 0.04 -9.19
CA GLY A 121 16.51 -0.58 -10.48
C GLY A 121 17.54 -1.72 -10.38
N ARG A 122 18.43 -1.70 -9.38
CA ARG A 122 19.43 -2.76 -9.11
C ARG A 122 18.84 -3.92 -8.31
N GLU A 123 17.99 -3.62 -7.34
CA GLU A 123 17.33 -4.60 -6.47
C GLU A 123 15.80 -4.42 -6.59
N GLN A 124 15.22 -5.11 -7.58
CA GLN A 124 13.82 -4.90 -7.97
C GLN A 124 12.82 -5.57 -7.02
N MET A 125 13.25 -6.55 -6.22
CA MET A 125 12.40 -7.28 -5.27
C MET A 125 11.13 -7.88 -5.89
N GLY A 126 11.22 -8.34 -7.15
CA GLY A 126 10.10 -8.94 -7.91
C GLY A 126 9.07 -7.93 -8.42
N LEU A 127 9.32 -6.63 -8.23
CA LEU A 127 8.48 -5.54 -8.67
C LEU A 127 8.59 -5.34 -10.20
N LEU A 128 7.45 -5.14 -10.85
CA LEU A 128 7.34 -4.79 -12.27
C LEU A 128 6.99 -3.31 -12.46
N ARG A 129 6.10 -2.80 -11.59
CA ARG A 129 5.67 -1.40 -11.58
C ARG A 129 5.41 -0.92 -10.16
N ARG A 130 5.82 0.30 -9.86
CA ARG A 130 5.42 1.07 -8.68
C ARG A 130 4.72 2.33 -9.14
N ARG A 131 3.49 2.50 -8.70
CA ARG A 131 2.66 3.67 -8.97
C ARG A 131 2.50 4.49 -7.70
N HIS A 132 2.83 5.77 -7.78
CA HIS A 132 2.60 6.73 -6.70
C HIS A 132 1.33 7.54 -6.99
N PHE A 133 0.52 7.78 -5.97
CA PHE A 133 -0.67 8.60 -6.07
C PHE A 133 -0.48 9.92 -5.35
N VAL A 134 -0.83 11.02 -6.03
CA VAL A 134 -1.01 12.32 -5.44
C VAL A 134 -2.50 12.46 -5.12
N VAL A 135 -2.84 12.39 -3.84
CA VAL A 135 -4.22 12.27 -3.36
C VAL A 135 -4.54 13.32 -2.29
N GLU A 136 -5.77 13.80 -2.31
CA GLU A 136 -6.37 14.64 -1.27
C GLU A 136 -7.65 13.95 -0.76
N GLY A 137 -7.53 13.30 0.40
CA GLY A 137 -8.60 12.42 0.90
C GLY A 137 -8.92 11.32 -0.12
N PRO A 138 -10.18 11.22 -0.60
CA PRO A 138 -10.58 10.24 -1.61
C PRO A 138 -10.29 10.68 -3.05
N GLN A 139 -9.83 11.91 -3.28
CA GLN A 139 -9.61 12.44 -4.62
C GLN A 139 -8.19 12.17 -5.12
N LEU A 140 -8.08 11.53 -6.29
CA LEU A 140 -6.84 11.32 -7.02
C LEU A 140 -6.56 12.51 -7.94
N LEU A 141 -5.50 13.25 -7.65
CA LEU A 141 -5.09 14.45 -8.39
C LEU A 141 -4.14 14.10 -9.53
N ALA A 142 -3.18 13.21 -9.28
CA ALA A 142 -2.21 12.75 -10.25
C ALA A 142 -1.69 11.37 -9.85
N LEU A 143 -1.07 10.68 -10.81
CA LEU A 143 -0.37 9.42 -10.58
C LEU A 143 0.92 9.40 -11.39
N GLU A 144 1.93 8.71 -10.85
CA GLU A 144 3.26 8.58 -11.46
C GLU A 144 3.70 7.12 -11.43
N ASP A 145 4.15 6.62 -12.57
CA ASP A 145 4.59 5.24 -12.75
C ASP A 145 6.11 5.13 -12.84
N GLU A 146 6.64 4.22 -12.05
CA GLU A 146 8.01 3.75 -12.13
C GLU A 146 8.00 2.28 -12.53
N LEU A 147 8.67 1.97 -13.63
CA LEU A 147 8.73 0.62 -14.18
C LEU A 147 10.08 -0.02 -13.86
N PHE A 148 10.08 -1.34 -13.68
CA PHE A 148 11.24 -2.15 -13.31
C PHE A 148 11.41 -3.28 -14.35
N GLY A 149 12.65 -3.68 -14.62
CA GLY A 149 12.98 -4.75 -15.56
C GLY A 149 14.01 -4.35 -16.62
N GLU A 150 14.34 -5.26 -17.53
CA GLU A 150 15.29 -4.97 -18.63
C GLU A 150 14.75 -3.86 -19.53
N GLY A 151 15.51 -2.76 -19.64
CA GLY A 151 15.16 -1.59 -20.44
C GLY A 151 14.33 -0.53 -19.71
N HIS A 152 13.93 -0.76 -18.46
CA HIS A 152 13.23 0.20 -17.61
C HIS A 152 14.04 0.40 -16.32
N LEU A 153 15.12 1.17 -16.47
CA LEU A 153 15.83 1.76 -15.33
C LEU A 153 14.95 2.90 -14.83
N GLY A 154 14.46 2.76 -13.58
CA GLY A 154 13.52 3.66 -12.92
C GLY A 154 13.76 5.13 -13.22
N VAL A 155 12.66 5.88 -13.31
CA VAL A 155 12.62 7.27 -13.79
C VAL A 155 13.68 8.13 -13.09
N GLY A 156 14.77 8.34 -13.81
CA GLY A 156 15.89 9.20 -13.48
C GLY A 156 16.73 9.30 -14.75
N HIS A 157 16.81 10.48 -15.32
CA HIS A 157 17.73 10.77 -16.40
C HIS A 157 19.15 10.63 -15.85
N ASP A 158 19.73 9.43 -15.90
CA ASP A 158 21.14 9.19 -15.57
C ASP A 158 21.95 9.62 -16.80
N GLU A 159 22.14 10.93 -16.92
CA GLU A 159 23.15 11.48 -17.82
C GLU A 159 24.48 10.92 -17.35
N GLY A 160 25.06 10.07 -18.18
CA GLY A 160 26.04 9.07 -17.77
C GLY A 160 27.21 9.64 -16.99
N LEU A 161 27.35 9.18 -15.74
CA LEU A 161 28.66 9.06 -15.12
C LEU A 161 29.36 7.84 -15.73
N GLY A 162 29.87 8.04 -16.95
CA GLY A 162 30.94 7.23 -17.52
C GLY A 162 32.18 7.41 -16.66
N GLY A 163 32.25 6.66 -15.57
CA GLY A 163 33.46 6.50 -14.79
C GLY A 163 34.43 5.59 -15.56
N GLU A 164 35.21 6.19 -16.45
CA GLU A 164 36.46 5.61 -16.91
C GLU A 164 37.28 5.19 -15.68
N ASP A 165 37.61 3.91 -15.59
CA ASP A 165 38.50 3.34 -14.58
C ASP A 165 39.90 3.98 -14.70
N PRO A 166 40.36 4.79 -13.74
CA PRO A 166 41.66 5.44 -13.85
C PRO A 166 42.83 4.53 -13.42
N ARG A 167 42.64 3.20 -13.33
CA ARG A 167 43.70 2.28 -12.86
C ARG A 167 44.35 1.40 -13.92
N GLN A 168 44.14 1.65 -15.20
CA GLN A 168 44.92 1.02 -16.26
C GLN A 168 45.81 2.03 -16.97
N GLY A 169 46.98 2.31 -16.39
CA GLY A 169 47.91 3.22 -17.06
C GLY A 169 49.21 3.58 -16.34
N LEU A 170 49.86 2.68 -15.58
CA LEU A 170 51.27 2.89 -15.23
C LEU A 170 52.05 1.56 -15.29
N ARG A 171 52.44 1.21 -16.52
CA ARG A 171 53.57 0.31 -16.79
C ARG A 171 54.85 1.15 -16.65
N GLY A 172 55.78 0.65 -15.84
CA GLY A 172 56.86 1.46 -15.28
C GLY A 172 57.98 1.88 -16.23
N TYR A 173 58.94 2.60 -15.65
CA TYR A 173 60.32 2.66 -16.09
C TYR A 173 61.24 2.44 -14.90
N SER A 174 62.19 1.53 -15.11
CA SER A 174 63.36 1.26 -14.30
C SER A 174 64.45 2.25 -14.70
N THR A 175 65.18 2.82 -13.74
CA THR A 175 66.65 2.98 -13.70
C THR A 175 67.03 3.25 -12.26
#